data_AF-A0AAD7UYE1-F1
#
_entry.id   AF-A0AAD7UYE1-F1
#
_cell.length_a   1.000
_cell.length_b   1.000
_cell.length_c   1.000
_cell.angle_alpha   90.00
_cell.angle_beta   90.00
_cell.angle_gamma   90.00
#
_symmetry.space_group_name_H-M   'P 1'
#
loop_
_entity.id
_entity.type
_entity.pdbx_description
1 polymer ?
#
loop_
_entity_poly.entity_id
_entity_poly.type
_entity_poly.pdbx_seq_one_letter_code
_entity_poly.pdbx_strand_id
1 'polypeptide(L)'
;MRFHFISFFIVALVALVAKAAEPGYTDYIMALKKPVEDAVIEQAKKDVEAVNGKVIYEIKIGFQALIISLPNDQYTTFENKDYVDFIEEDQQVHINDNGH
;
A
#
# COMPACT_ATOMS: atom_id res chain seq x y z
N MET A 1 18.40 43.88 9.24
CA MET A 1 17.28 43.11 8.66
C MET A 1 17.72 41.90 7.81
N ARG A 2 18.84 41.21 8.11
CA ARG A 2 19.32 40.05 7.32
C ARG A 2 19.13 38.69 8.00
N PHE A 3 19.07 38.65 9.33
CA PHE A 3 18.88 37.42 10.11
C PHE A 3 17.43 36.88 10.12
N HIS A 4 16.44 37.74 9.86
CA HIS A 4 15.03 37.34 9.90
C HIS A 4 14.61 36.53 8.65
N PHE A 5 15.20 36.82 7.49
CA PHE A 5 14.93 36.08 6.24
C PHE A 5 15.48 34.65 6.28
N ILE A 6 16.66 34.45 6.89
CA ILE A 6 17.28 33.12 7.01
C ILE A 6 16.46 32.24 7.97
N SER A 7 15.97 32.80 9.08
CA SER A 7 15.10 32.08 10.02
C SER A 7 13.78 31.64 9.37
N PHE A 8 13.15 32.52 8.59
CA PHE A 8 11.91 32.19 7.86
C PHE A 8 12.12 31.06 6.85
N PHE A 9 13.26 31.04 6.16
CA PHE A 9 13.61 30.01 5.20
C PHE A 9 13.86 28.64 5.87
N ILE A 10 14.50 28.62 7.04
CA ILE A 10 14.75 27.39 7.81
C ILE A 10 13.44 26.81 8.33
N VAL A 11 12.53 27.65 8.87
CA VAL A 11 11.22 27.20 9.35
C VAL A 11 10.36 26.63 8.21
N ALA A 12 10.38 27.28 7.05
CA ALA A 12 9.70 26.76 5.86
C ALA A 12 10.28 25.42 5.38
N LEU A 13 11.62 25.28 5.40
CA LEU A 13 12.29 24.04 5.05
C LEU A 13 11.92 22.91 6.01
N VAL A 14 11.95 23.14 7.32
CA VAL A 14 11.56 22.15 8.35
C VAL A 14 10.10 21.73 8.19
N ALA A 15 9.18 22.65 7.89
CA ALA A 15 7.79 22.32 7.62
C ALA A 15 7.62 21.46 6.36
N LEU A 16 8.44 21.68 5.33
CA LEU A 16 8.51 20.85 4.12
C LEU A 16 9.07 19.45 4.42
N VAL A 17 10.12 19.32 5.25
CA VAL A 17 10.68 18.00 5.59
C VAL A 17 9.75 17.20 6.49
N ALA A 18 9.03 17.85 7.41
CA ALA A 18 8.02 17.19 8.26
C ALA A 18 6.81 16.68 7.45
N LYS A 19 6.46 17.37 6.36
CA LYS A 19 5.46 16.91 5.37
C LYS A 19 5.99 15.79 4.45
N ALA A 20 7.31 15.64 4.36
CA ALA A 20 8.00 14.65 3.55
C ALA A 20 8.48 13.42 4.34
N ALA A 21 8.18 13.33 5.64
CA ALA A 21 8.25 12.06 6.35
C ALA A 21 7.28 11.12 5.63
N GLU A 22 7.83 10.13 4.91
CA GLU A 22 7.03 9.24 4.08
C GLU A 22 5.91 8.63 4.94
N PRO A 23 4.67 8.57 4.42
CA PRO A 23 3.67 7.72 5.05
C PRO A 23 4.26 6.32 5.16
N GLY A 24 4.16 5.70 6.34
CA GLY A 24 4.56 4.31 6.50
C GLY A 24 3.83 3.47 5.46
N TYR A 25 4.57 2.58 4.79
CA TYR A 25 3.96 1.62 3.87
C TYR A 25 3.61 0.35 4.65
N THR A 26 2.44 -0.19 4.35
CA THR A 26 1.98 -1.48 4.88
C THR A 26 1.70 -2.40 3.70
N ASP A 27 2.13 -3.65 3.82
CA ASP A 27 1.93 -4.66 2.79
C ASP A 27 0.61 -5.39 3.04
N TYR A 28 -0.12 -5.67 1.97
CA TYR A 28 -1.43 -6.32 2.00
C TYR A 28 -1.51 -7.42 0.93
N ILE A 29 -2.29 -8.44 1.24
CA ILE A 29 -2.75 -9.46 0.29
C ILE A 29 -4.15 -9.06 -0.16
N MET A 30 -4.31 -8.71 -1.44
CA MET A 30 -5.61 -8.38 -2.04
C MET A 30 -6.05 -9.51 -2.97
N ALA A 31 -7.04 -10.29 -2.54
CA ALA A 31 -7.62 -11.33 -3.36
C ALA A 31 -8.68 -10.77 -4.32
N LEU A 32 -8.73 -11.33 -5.53
CA LEU A 32 -9.63 -10.91 -6.59
C LEU A 32 -10.84 -11.86 -6.70
N LYS A 33 -12.04 -11.29 -6.82
CA LYS A 33 -13.29 -12.06 -6.98
C LYS A 33 -13.28 -12.87 -8.27
N LYS A 34 -13.66 -14.14 -8.19
CA LYS A 34 -13.83 -14.99 -9.38
C LYS A 34 -15.15 -14.69 -10.11
N PRO A 35 -15.19 -14.85 -11.45
CA PRO A 35 -14.06 -15.12 -12.34
C PRO A 35 -13.16 -13.89 -12.49
N VAL A 36 -11.84 -14.10 -12.51
CA VAL A 36 -10.87 -13.01 -12.64
C VAL A 36 -10.43 -12.94 -14.10
N GLU A 37 -10.74 -11.83 -14.74
CA GLU A 37 -10.33 -11.54 -16.11
C GLU A 37 -9.05 -10.69 -16.13
N ASP A 38 -8.24 -10.80 -17.18
CA ASP A 38 -6.99 -10.03 -17.30
C ASP A 38 -7.22 -8.51 -17.18
N ALA A 39 -8.34 -8.02 -17.71
CA ALA A 39 -8.73 -6.61 -17.59
C ALA A 39 -8.92 -6.16 -16.14
N VAL A 40 -9.42 -7.04 -15.27
CA VAL A 40 -9.61 -6.78 -13.84
C VAL A 40 -8.26 -6.67 -13.13
N ILE A 41 -7.33 -7.55 -13.45
CA ILE A 41 -5.97 -7.52 -12.88
C ILE A 41 -5.27 -6.22 -13.25
N GLU A 42 -5.34 -5.83 -14.53
CA GLU A 42 -4.73 -4.58 -15.00
C GLU A 42 -5.41 -3.34 -14.41
N GLN A 43 -6.73 -3.39 -14.17
CA GLN A 43 -7.42 -2.32 -13.46
C GLN A 43 -6.99 -2.23 -11.99
N ALA A 44 -6.87 -3.37 -11.30
CA ALA A 44 -6.43 -3.41 -9.91
C ALA A 44 -5.00 -2.84 -9.77
N LYS A 45 -4.07 -3.19 -10.67
CA LYS A 45 -2.71 -2.64 -10.69
C LYS A 45 -2.71 -1.12 -10.88
N LYS A 46 -3.50 -0.60 -11.81
CA LYS A 46 -3.66 0.85 -12.03
C LYS A 46 -4.24 1.57 -10.83
N ASP A 47 -5.23 0.98 -10.16
CA ASP A 47 -5.83 1.55 -8.96
C ASP A 47 -4.82 1.61 -7.81
N VAL A 48 -3.96 0.59 -7.66
CA VAL A 48 -2.84 0.59 -6.70
C VAL A 48 -1.86 1.70 -7.00
N GLU A 49 -1.43 1.86 -8.26
CA GLU A 49 -0.52 2.94 -8.65
C GLU A 49 -1.13 4.34 -8.45
N ALA A 50 -2.44 4.49 -8.70
CA ALA A 50 -3.16 5.76 -8.56
C ALA A 50 -3.20 6.29 -7.12
N VAL A 51 -3.06 5.42 -6.13
CA VAL A 51 -2.97 5.78 -4.70
C VAL A 51 -1.52 5.85 -4.19
N ASN A 52 -0.54 5.93 -5.10
CA ASN A 52 0.89 5.83 -4.81
C ASN A 52 1.31 4.49 -4.15
N GLY A 53 0.51 3.44 -4.33
CA GLY A 53 0.85 2.10 -3.93
C GLY A 53 1.79 1.42 -4.93
N LYS A 54 2.30 0.25 -4.54
CA LYS A 54 3.18 -0.59 -5.36
C LYS A 54 2.64 -2.01 -5.42
N VAL A 55 2.68 -2.63 -6.59
CA VAL A 55 2.41 -4.06 -6.73
C VAL A 55 3.72 -4.81 -6.55
N ILE A 56 3.81 -5.64 -5.52
CA ILE A 56 5.00 -6.43 -5.19
C ILE A 56 5.00 -7.74 -5.97
N TYR A 57 3.86 -8.43 -5.98
CA TYR A 57 3.75 -9.75 -6.58
C TYR A 57 2.32 -10.08 -7.02
N GLU A 58 2.19 -10.96 -8.02
CA GLU A 58 0.91 -11.48 -8.50
C GLU A 58 0.84 -12.99 -8.22
N ILE A 59 -0.07 -13.38 -7.34
CA ILE A 59 -0.30 -14.77 -6.94
C ILE A 59 -1.23 -15.44 -7.97
N LYS A 60 -0.81 -16.61 -8.49
CA LYS A 60 -1.57 -17.40 -9.47
C LYS A 60 -1.67 -18.88 -9.08
N ILE A 61 -2.30 -19.18 -7.95
CA ILE A 61 -2.42 -20.56 -7.44
C ILE A 61 -3.78 -20.82 -6.81
N GLY A 62 -4.70 -21.48 -7.54
CA GLY A 62 -6.04 -21.81 -7.02
C GLY A 62 -6.98 -20.61 -6.80
N PHE A 63 -6.43 -19.40 -6.63
CA PHE A 63 -7.06 -18.08 -6.64
C PHE A 63 -6.07 -17.06 -7.23
N GLN A 64 -6.55 -15.86 -7.54
CA GLN A 64 -5.72 -14.76 -7.99
C GLN A 64 -5.72 -13.64 -6.96
N ALA A 65 -4.54 -13.13 -6.64
CA ALA A 65 -4.35 -12.06 -5.68
C ALA A 65 -3.12 -11.22 -6.04
N LEU A 66 -3.07 -10.01 -5.50
CA LEU A 66 -1.92 -9.13 -5.58
C LEU A 66 -1.36 -8.93 -4.17
N ILE A 67 -0.05 -9.09 -4.03
CA ILE A 67 0.68 -8.55 -2.86
C ILE A 67 1.00 -7.10 -3.21
N ILE A 68 0.50 -6.17 -2.41
CA ILE A 68 0.58 -4.74 -2.66
C ILE A 68 1.13 -4.01 -1.44
N SER A 69 1.87 -2.94 -1.66
CA SER A 69 2.34 -2.03 -0.63
C SER A 69 1.57 -0.72 -0.76
N LEU A 70 0.89 -0.28 0.29
CA LEU A 70 0.09 0.95 0.29
C LEU A 70 0.64 1.97 1.28
N PRO A 71 0.65 3.27 0.93
CA PRO A 71 0.98 4.32 1.87
C PRO A 71 -0.18 4.53 2.87
N ASN A 72 0.09 4.38 4.18
CA ASN A 72 -0.89 4.44 5.28
C ASN A 72 -1.98 3.34 5.23
N ASP A 73 -3.00 3.48 6.08
CA ASP A 73 -4.21 2.63 6.18
C ASP A 73 -5.19 2.80 4.99
N GLN A 74 -4.67 3.02 3.77
CA GLN A 74 -5.50 3.24 2.57
C GLN A 74 -6.16 1.97 2.00
N TYR A 75 -6.03 0.83 2.69
CA TYR A 75 -6.66 -0.44 2.31
C TYR A 75 -8.19 -0.33 2.16
N THR A 76 -8.83 0.56 2.94
CA THR A 76 -10.28 0.85 2.87
C THR A 76 -10.74 1.35 1.48
N THR A 77 -9.81 1.88 0.67
CA THR A 77 -10.06 2.27 -0.73
C THR A 77 -10.33 1.06 -1.63
N PHE A 78 -9.85 -0.12 -1.23
CA PHE A 78 -9.95 -1.37 -1.98
C PHE A 78 -11.02 -2.31 -1.44
N GLU A 79 -11.34 -2.26 -0.14
CA GLU A 79 -12.35 -3.14 0.49
C GLU A 79 -13.70 -3.18 -0.25
N ASN A 80 -14.11 -2.04 -0.80
CA ASN A 80 -15.42 -1.88 -1.45
C ASN A 80 -15.36 -1.96 -2.98
N LYS A 81 -14.20 -2.30 -3.56
CA LYS A 81 -14.08 -2.46 -5.01
C LYS A 81 -14.78 -3.75 -5.43
N ASP A 82 -15.56 -3.68 -6.51
CA ASP A 82 -16.34 -4.84 -6.98
C ASP A 82 -15.45 -6.06 -7.28
N TYR A 83 -14.22 -5.81 -7.75
CA TYR A 83 -13.25 -6.84 -8.07
C TYR A 83 -12.48 -7.43 -6.87
N VAL A 84 -12.58 -6.84 -5.68
CA VAL A 84 -11.88 -7.32 -4.48
C VAL A 84 -12.75 -8.31 -3.73
N ASP A 85 -12.23 -9.51 -3.49
CA ASP A 85 -12.89 -10.52 -2.65
C ASP A 85 -12.63 -10.22 -1.17
N PHE A 86 -11.36 -10.06 -0.83
CA PHE A 86 -10.91 -9.55 0.45
C PHE A 86 -9.56 -8.85 0.29
N ILE A 87 -9.23 -8.03 1.30
CA ILE A 87 -7.91 -7.44 1.48
C ILE A 87 -7.53 -7.57 2.94
N GLU A 88 -6.33 -8.07 3.22
CA GLU A 88 -5.80 -8.23 4.57
C GLU A 88 -4.34 -7.79 4.64
N GLU A 89 -3.92 -7.31 5.81
CA GLU A 89 -2.52 -6.97 6.06
C GLU A 89 -1.65 -8.24 5.99
N ASP A 90 -0.50 -8.16 5.32
CA ASP A 90 0.45 -9.27 5.23
C ASP A 90 1.15 -9.46 6.58
N GLN A 91 0.86 -10.56 7.26
CA GLN A 91 1.36 -10.85 8.59
C GLN A 91 2.47 -11.90 8.59
N GLN A 92 3.43 -11.71 9.48
CA GLN A 92 4.41 -12.75 9.77
C GLN A 92 3.77 -13.87 10.59
N VAL A 93 3.81 -15.09 10.04
CA VAL A 93 3.43 -16.29 10.79
C VAL A 93 4.63 -16.81 11.57
N HIS A 94 4.50 -16.87 12.90
CA HIS A 94 5.49 -17.54 13.75
C HIS A 94 5.16 -19.04 13.81
N ILE A 95 6.05 -19.87 13.28
CA ILE A 95 5.98 -21.32 13.51
C ILE A 95 6.66 -21.59 14.85
N ASN A 96 5.85 -21.78 15.89
CA ASN A 96 6.36 -22.34 17.15
C ASN A 96 6.61 -23.82 16.91
N ASP A 97 7.88 -24.20 16.77
CA ASP A 97 8.32 -25.59 16.68
C ASP A 97 8.17 -26.26 18.05
N ASN A 98 6.92 -26.48 18.47
CA ASN A 98 6.61 -27.36 19.58
C ASN A 98 6.71 -28.79 19.04
N GLY A 99 7.95 -29.25 18.93
CA GLY A 99 8.31 -30.56 18.40
C GLY A 99 7.40 -31.67 18.94
N HIS A 100 6.80 -32.39 17.99
CA HIS A 100 6.20 -33.70 18.20
C HIS A 100 7.12 -34.77 17.61
#